data_AF-A0A6A5Y279-F1
#
_entry.id   AF-A0A6A5Y279-F1
#
_cell.length_a   1.000
_cell.length_b   1.000
_cell.length_c   1.000
_cell.angle_alpha   90.00
_cell.angle_beta   90.00
_cell.angle_gamma   90.00
#
_symmetry.space_group_name_H-M   'P 1'
#
loop_
_entity.id
_entity.type
_entity.pdbx_description
1 polymer ?
#
loop_
_entity_poly.entity_id
_entity_poly.type
_entity_poly.pdbx_seq_one_letter_code
_entity_poly.pdbx_strand_id
1 'polypeptide(L)'
;MTIPPFETTFAVPMTCESCIKDISGSLYKLNGINKVTASLQDQLVSIEGTASPSAIVAAIQDTGRDAILRGSGRSNSAAVCILETHSLQVQNKVRGLVRMVQVAQDVTIVDLSIKGLSPGTYHATVRERGDISQGPESTGPIWEGLKTQEGKLGRGVFGTVEVGKGGVGSVFLDRPIQIWEMIGRSIVVARQQDGKFDKNDADTLVGVIARSAGVWDNNKTVCSCSGKTVWQEREEQVGRGML
;
A
#
# COMPACT_ATOMS: atom_id res chain seq x y z
N MET A 1 -16.54 17.23 -2.15
CA MET A 1 -17.19 15.94 -1.84
C MET A 1 -16.70 15.54 -0.46
N THR A 2 -17.57 15.55 0.54
CA THR A 2 -17.19 15.18 1.92
C THR A 2 -17.11 13.66 2.00
N ILE A 3 -15.91 13.13 2.27
CA ILE A 3 -15.71 11.70 2.50
C ILE A 3 -16.50 11.34 3.76
N PRO A 4 -17.42 10.36 3.72
CA PRO A 4 -18.12 9.92 4.93
C PRO A 4 -17.11 9.31 5.90
N PRO A 5 -17.32 9.43 7.23
CA PRO A 5 -16.46 8.76 8.20
C PRO A 5 -16.36 7.27 7.92
N PHE A 6 -15.15 6.75 8.04
CA PHE A 6 -14.85 5.34 7.86
C PHE A 6 -14.01 4.82 9.03
N GLU A 7 -14.01 3.50 9.21
CA GLU A 7 -13.18 2.83 10.20
C GLU A 7 -11.90 2.28 9.56
N THR A 8 -10.78 2.51 10.23
CA THR A 8 -9.48 1.91 9.88
C THR A 8 -8.82 1.33 11.11
N THR A 9 -8.28 0.12 10.97
CA THR A 9 -7.59 -0.59 12.03
C THR A 9 -6.12 -0.71 11.71
N PHE A 10 -5.28 -0.38 12.69
CA PHE A 10 -3.83 -0.49 12.63
C PHE A 10 -3.32 -1.44 13.69
N ALA A 11 -2.35 -2.26 13.36
CA ALA A 11 -1.54 -2.96 14.35
C ALA A 11 -0.41 -2.03 14.79
N VAL A 12 -0.31 -1.80 16.10
CA VAL A 12 0.65 -0.88 16.71
C VAL A 12 1.23 -1.57 17.94
N PRO A 13 2.57 -1.71 18.05
CA PRO A 13 3.19 -2.28 19.24
C PRO A 13 3.00 -1.33 20.43
N MET A 14 2.35 -1.82 21.48
CA MET A 14 2.00 -1.12 22.70
C MET A 14 2.34 -1.99 23.90
N THR A 15 3.05 -1.46 24.89
CA THR A 15 3.47 -2.25 26.08
C THR A 15 2.71 -1.88 27.35
N CYS A 16 1.95 -0.79 27.34
CA CYS A 16 1.23 -0.29 28.50
C CYS A 16 0.09 0.68 28.12
N GLU A 17 -0.75 1.00 29.10
CA GLU A 17 -1.86 1.96 28.97
C GLU A 17 -1.40 3.39 28.64
N SER A 18 -0.19 3.80 29.05
CA SER A 18 0.33 5.11 28.67
C SER A 18 0.64 5.18 27.17
N CYS A 19 1.02 4.06 26.53
CA CYS A 19 1.16 4.03 25.07
C CYS A 19 -0.15 4.36 24.36
N ILE A 20 -1.27 3.82 24.86
CA ILE A 20 -2.60 4.09 24.29
C ILE A 20 -2.94 5.58 24.41
N LYS A 21 -2.63 6.20 25.55
CA LYS A 21 -2.87 7.63 25.77
C LYS A 21 -2.01 8.50 24.84
N ASP A 22 -0.72 8.17 24.69
CA ASP A 22 0.18 8.89 23.79
C ASP A 22 -0.30 8.84 22.34
N ILE A 23 -0.64 7.63 21.86
CA ILE A 23 -1.15 7.42 20.50
C ILE A 23 -2.46 8.18 20.30
N SER A 24 -3.43 8.01 21.20
CA SER A 24 -4.74 8.66 21.10
C SER A 24 -4.58 10.18 21.12
N GLY A 25 -3.73 10.72 22.00
CA GLY A 25 -3.43 12.15 22.08
C GLY A 25 -2.75 12.70 20.83
N SER A 26 -1.91 11.92 20.15
CA SER A 26 -1.35 12.27 18.85
C SER A 26 -2.43 12.29 17.76
N LEU A 27 -3.26 11.24 17.71
CA LEU A 27 -4.31 11.08 16.71
C LEU A 27 -5.38 12.16 16.79
N TYR A 28 -5.88 12.52 17.98
CA TYR A 28 -6.90 13.56 18.13
C TYR A 28 -6.43 14.97 17.73
N LYS A 29 -5.14 15.19 17.46
CA LYS A 29 -4.64 16.44 16.86
C LYS A 29 -4.92 16.51 15.36
N LEU A 30 -5.19 15.38 14.71
CA LEU A 30 -5.56 15.33 13.30
C LEU A 30 -7.01 15.78 13.11
N ASN A 31 -7.23 16.63 12.12
CA ASN A 31 -8.57 17.00 11.70
C ASN A 31 -9.31 15.79 11.13
N GLY A 32 -10.59 15.64 11.50
CA GLY A 32 -11.44 14.58 10.98
C GLY A 32 -11.39 13.26 11.77
N ILE A 33 -10.73 13.21 12.93
CA ILE A 33 -10.84 12.06 13.84
C ILE A 33 -12.10 12.20 14.68
N ASN A 34 -13.00 11.23 14.59
CA ASN A 34 -14.23 11.19 15.38
C ASN A 34 -14.04 10.33 16.63
N LYS A 35 -13.38 9.19 16.50
CA LYS A 35 -13.20 8.22 17.58
C LYS A 35 -11.91 7.44 17.41
N VAL A 36 -11.20 7.21 18.51
CA VAL A 36 -10.06 6.29 18.61
C VAL A 36 -10.37 5.23 19.66
N THR A 37 -10.22 3.96 19.30
CA THR A 37 -10.35 2.81 20.20
C THR A 37 -9.07 1.99 20.10
N ALA A 38 -8.44 1.67 21.23
CA ALA A 38 -7.22 0.87 21.23
C ALA A 38 -7.37 -0.36 22.14
N SER A 39 -6.80 -1.47 21.72
CA SER A 39 -6.73 -2.72 22.49
C SER A 39 -5.26 -3.06 22.74
N LEU A 40 -4.85 -2.99 24.02
CA LEU A 40 -3.52 -3.45 24.43
C LEU A 40 -3.38 -4.97 24.24
N GLN A 41 -4.45 -5.72 24.48
CA GLN A 41 -4.46 -7.18 24.33
C GLN A 41 -4.20 -7.59 22.87
N ASP A 42 -4.87 -6.93 21.92
CA ASP A 42 -4.79 -7.28 20.50
C ASP A 42 -3.69 -6.52 19.76
N GLN A 43 -3.06 -5.53 20.40
CA GLN A 43 -2.10 -4.61 19.79
C GLN A 43 -2.71 -3.86 18.59
N LEU A 44 -3.98 -3.47 18.70
CA LEU A 44 -4.74 -2.82 17.64
C LEU A 44 -5.21 -1.42 18.05
N VAL A 45 -5.24 -0.51 17.08
CA VAL A 45 -5.85 0.82 17.17
C VAL A 45 -6.84 0.97 16.03
N SER A 46 -8.13 1.07 16.36
CA SER A 46 -9.21 1.41 15.44
C SER A 46 -9.51 2.90 15.50
N ILE A 47 -9.56 3.53 14.34
CA ILE A 47 -9.86 4.95 14.15
C ILE A 47 -11.11 5.07 13.28
N GLU A 48 -12.09 5.82 13.76
CA GLU A 48 -13.23 6.26 12.99
C GLU A 48 -13.08 7.74 12.65
N GLY A 49 -13.20 8.09 11.38
CA GLY A 49 -13.04 9.47 10.94
C GLY A 49 -12.91 9.64 9.43
N THR A 50 -12.51 10.84 9.03
CA THR A 50 -12.24 11.24 7.65
C THR A 50 -10.76 11.54 7.41
N ALA A 51 -9.93 11.44 8.45
CA ALA A 51 -8.48 11.62 8.35
C ALA A 51 -7.88 10.56 7.41
N SER A 52 -6.94 10.97 6.55
CA SER A 52 -6.28 10.03 5.65
C SER A 52 -5.45 9.02 6.45
N PRO A 53 -5.49 7.72 6.10
CA PRO A 53 -4.66 6.72 6.77
C PRO A 53 -3.16 7.00 6.71
N SER A 54 -2.70 7.73 5.69
CA SER A 54 -1.33 8.27 5.62
C SER A 54 -1.01 9.22 6.78
N ALA A 55 -1.90 10.16 7.08
CA ALA A 55 -1.75 11.09 8.19
C ALA A 55 -1.83 10.37 9.54
N ILE A 56 -2.69 9.34 9.64
CA ILE A 56 -2.79 8.48 10.83
C ILE A 56 -1.48 7.73 11.08
N VAL A 57 -0.89 7.11 10.05
CA VAL A 57 0.41 6.42 10.19
C VAL A 57 1.49 7.38 10.64
N ALA A 58 1.60 8.55 10.01
CA ALA A 58 2.60 9.57 10.38
C ALA A 58 2.41 10.02 11.85
N ALA A 59 1.18 10.28 12.27
CA ALA A 59 0.89 10.69 13.64
C ALA A 59 1.21 9.60 14.68
N ILE A 60 1.09 8.31 14.34
CA ILE A 60 1.51 7.21 15.22
C ILE A 60 3.04 7.12 15.25
N GLN A 61 3.70 7.25 14.10
CA GLN A 61 5.17 7.24 13.98
C GLN A 61 5.84 8.38 14.74
N ASP A 62 5.22 9.55 14.80
CA ASP A 62 5.68 10.69 15.62
C ASP A 62 5.71 10.36 17.12
N THR A 63 5.00 9.32 17.56
CA THR A 63 5.07 8.82 18.94
C THR A 63 6.22 7.81 19.18
N GLY A 64 7.03 7.54 18.15
CA GLY A 64 8.10 6.55 18.18
C GLY A 64 7.62 5.11 18.00
N ARG A 65 6.41 4.91 17.46
CA ARG A 65 5.78 3.58 17.30
C ARG A 65 5.49 3.31 15.83
N ASP A 66 5.70 2.07 15.40
CA ASP A 66 5.35 1.67 14.04
C ASP A 66 3.83 1.42 13.92
N ALA A 67 3.27 1.66 12.74
CA ALA A 67 1.85 1.46 12.47
C ALA A 67 1.66 0.68 11.18
N ILE A 68 0.96 -0.44 11.28
CA ILE A 68 0.68 -1.31 10.13
C ILE A 68 -0.83 -1.26 9.88
N LEU A 69 -1.24 -0.70 8.75
CA LEU A 69 -2.64 -0.75 8.34
C LEU A 69 -3.09 -2.21 8.16
N ARG A 70 -4.09 -2.63 8.94
CA ARG A 70 -4.67 -3.98 8.88
C ARG A 70 -5.92 -4.02 8.01
N GLY A 71 -6.61 -2.89 7.85
CA GLY A 71 -7.77 -2.74 6.98
C GLY A 71 -8.97 -2.02 7.62
N SER A 72 -10.18 -2.21 7.08
CA SER A 72 -11.43 -1.54 7.49
C SER A 72 -12.50 -2.49 8.07
N GLY A 73 -12.13 -3.73 8.38
CA GLY A 73 -13.01 -4.75 8.96
C GLY A 73 -14.04 -5.39 8.02
N ARG A 74 -14.09 -4.99 6.75
CA ARG A 74 -14.99 -5.58 5.73
C ARG A 74 -14.29 -6.72 4.97
N SER A 75 -15.01 -7.77 4.62
CA SER A 75 -14.49 -8.83 3.75
C SER A 75 -14.31 -8.33 2.31
N ASN A 76 -13.35 -8.91 1.56
CA ASN A 76 -12.99 -8.49 0.19
C ASN A 76 -12.59 -7.00 0.04
N SER A 77 -12.19 -6.34 1.12
CA SER A 77 -11.80 -4.93 1.13
C SER A 77 -10.30 -4.71 0.96
N ALA A 78 -9.52 -5.77 0.75
CA ALA A 78 -8.06 -5.66 0.66
C ALA A 78 -7.51 -6.34 -0.60
N ALA A 79 -6.46 -5.73 -1.15
CA ALA A 79 -5.67 -6.31 -2.21
C ALA A 79 -4.18 -6.07 -1.96
N VAL A 80 -3.36 -6.88 -2.61
CA VAL A 80 -1.91 -6.75 -2.57
C VAL A 80 -1.36 -6.91 -3.98
N CYS A 81 -0.29 -6.17 -4.29
CA CYS A 81 0.47 -6.33 -5.50
C CYS A 81 1.95 -6.38 -5.14
N ILE A 82 2.58 -7.53 -5.35
CA ILE A 82 4.03 -7.66 -5.21
C ILE A 82 4.65 -7.17 -6.52
N LEU A 83 5.53 -6.18 -6.42
CA LEU A 83 6.14 -5.55 -7.59
C LEU A 83 7.51 -6.16 -7.86
N GLU A 84 7.67 -6.72 -9.05
CA GLU A 84 8.86 -7.43 -9.47
C GLU A 84 9.44 -6.83 -10.77
N THR A 85 10.76 -6.81 -10.89
CA THR A 85 11.42 -6.57 -12.18
C THR A 85 11.55 -7.89 -12.93
N HIS A 86 11.29 -7.87 -14.24
CA HIS A 86 11.52 -9.02 -15.12
C HIS A 86 12.91 -8.99 -15.76
N SER A 87 13.73 -7.97 -15.45
CA SER A 87 15.09 -7.85 -15.97
C SER A 87 15.96 -9.02 -15.54
N LEU A 88 16.60 -9.70 -16.49
CA LEU A 88 17.49 -10.85 -16.21
C LEU A 88 18.73 -10.45 -15.39
N GLN A 89 19.09 -9.16 -15.37
CA GLN A 89 20.31 -8.66 -14.74
C GLN A 89 20.18 -8.51 -13.22
N VAL A 90 18.96 -8.47 -12.69
CA VAL A 90 18.70 -8.30 -11.26
C VAL A 90 18.50 -9.67 -10.59
N GLN A 91 19.26 -10.01 -9.56
CA GLN A 91 19.07 -11.29 -8.86
C GLN A 91 17.78 -11.32 -8.02
N ASN A 92 17.59 -10.31 -7.16
CA ASN A 92 16.38 -10.20 -6.35
C ASN A 92 15.30 -9.46 -7.15
N LYS A 93 14.33 -10.21 -7.67
CA LYS A 93 13.27 -9.68 -8.53
C LYS A 93 12.24 -8.85 -7.78
N VAL A 94 11.97 -9.14 -6.51
CA VAL A 94 10.99 -8.42 -5.70
C VAL A 94 11.58 -7.12 -5.21
N ARG A 95 10.99 -6.01 -5.64
CA ARG A 95 11.55 -4.66 -5.46
C ARG A 95 10.51 -3.63 -5.02
N GLY A 96 9.26 -4.05 -4.82
CA GLY A 96 8.26 -3.21 -4.20
C GLY A 96 7.03 -4.00 -3.75
N LEU A 97 6.17 -3.31 -3.03
CA LEU A 97 4.92 -3.83 -2.50
C LEU A 97 3.87 -2.74 -2.55
N VAL A 98 2.69 -3.07 -3.07
CA VAL A 98 1.50 -2.25 -3.00
C VAL A 98 0.49 -2.94 -2.11
N ARG A 99 0.13 -2.33 -0.99
CA ARG A 99 -1.00 -2.75 -0.15
C ARG A 99 -2.17 -1.83 -0.43
N MET A 100 -3.33 -2.42 -0.67
CA MET A 100 -4.54 -1.67 -0.97
C MET A 100 -5.63 -2.06 0.00
N VAL A 101 -6.29 -1.06 0.59
CA VAL A 101 -7.39 -1.23 1.53
C VAL A 101 -8.51 -0.29 1.17
N GLN A 102 -9.67 -0.83 0.84
CA GLN A 102 -10.91 -0.09 0.69
C GLN A 102 -11.45 0.29 2.07
N VAL A 103 -11.42 1.59 2.37
CA VAL A 103 -11.85 2.13 3.66
C VAL A 103 -13.28 2.68 3.59
N ALA A 104 -13.73 3.13 2.42
CA ALA A 104 -15.12 3.54 2.18
C ALA A 104 -15.68 2.92 0.90
N GLN A 105 -16.96 3.17 0.60
CA GLN A 105 -17.61 2.59 -0.58
C GLN A 105 -16.85 2.86 -1.88
N ASP A 106 -16.29 4.06 -2.02
CA ASP A 106 -15.53 4.47 -3.21
C ASP A 106 -14.15 5.03 -2.84
N VAL A 107 -13.55 4.63 -1.71
CA VAL A 107 -12.21 5.11 -1.33
C VAL A 107 -11.33 3.93 -0.97
N THR A 108 -10.26 3.76 -1.75
CA THR A 108 -9.19 2.82 -1.48
C THR A 108 -7.91 3.56 -1.18
N ILE A 109 -7.26 3.15 -0.09
CA ILE A 109 -5.92 3.58 0.27
C ILE A 109 -4.92 2.63 -0.36
N VAL A 110 -3.85 3.20 -0.89
CA VAL A 110 -2.75 2.52 -1.54
C VAL A 110 -1.48 2.89 -0.79
N ASP A 111 -0.87 1.92 -0.11
CA ASP A 111 0.48 1.99 0.46
C ASP A 111 1.44 1.37 -0.54
N LEU A 112 2.20 2.21 -1.23
CA LEU A 112 3.22 1.79 -2.19
C LEU A 112 4.60 1.99 -1.56
N SER A 113 5.34 0.90 -1.44
CA SER A 113 6.72 0.90 -0.96
C SER A 113 7.64 0.25 -2.00
N ILE A 114 8.80 0.86 -2.22
CA ILE A 114 9.78 0.47 -3.24
C ILE A 114 11.16 0.42 -2.64
N LYS A 115 11.95 -0.56 -3.10
CA LYS A 115 13.33 -0.74 -2.70
C LYS A 115 14.25 -1.12 -3.85
N GLY A 116 15.48 -0.61 -3.77
CA GLY A 116 16.63 -0.91 -4.61
C GLY A 116 16.61 -0.26 -5.99
N LEU A 117 15.62 0.59 -6.31
CA LEU A 117 15.57 1.24 -7.63
C LEU A 117 16.58 2.38 -7.68
N SER A 118 16.98 2.78 -8.89
CA SER A 118 17.82 3.97 -9.05
C SER A 118 17.06 5.23 -8.61
N PRO A 119 17.75 6.26 -8.09
CA PRO A 119 17.08 7.47 -7.62
C PRO A 119 16.30 8.19 -8.73
N GLY A 120 15.12 8.70 -8.41
CA GLY A 120 14.27 9.46 -9.33
C GLY A 120 12.77 9.32 -9.07
N THR A 121 11.99 9.97 -9.91
CA THR A 121 10.53 9.93 -9.89
C THR A 121 10.02 8.73 -10.68
N TYR A 122 9.10 7.98 -10.07
CA TYR A 122 8.40 6.86 -10.69
C TYR A 122 6.90 7.08 -10.64
N HIS A 123 6.20 6.52 -11.61
CA HIS A 123 4.75 6.60 -11.75
C HIS A 123 4.12 5.23 -11.58
N ALA A 124 3.15 5.13 -10.68
CA ALA A 124 2.36 3.93 -10.50
C ALA A 124 1.09 4.00 -11.37
N THR A 125 0.90 2.98 -12.21
CA THR A 125 -0.28 2.86 -13.09
C THR A 125 -0.90 1.47 -13.01
N VAL A 126 -2.22 1.40 -12.89
CA VAL A 126 -3.00 0.16 -13.07
C VAL A 126 -3.23 -0.04 -14.55
N ARG A 127 -2.91 -1.24 -15.03
CA ARG A 127 -3.02 -1.63 -16.43
C ARG A 127 -4.28 -2.46 -16.66
N GLU A 128 -4.71 -2.54 -17.91
CA GLU A 128 -5.93 -3.24 -18.26
C GLU A 128 -5.85 -4.75 -17.94
N ARG A 129 -4.69 -5.38 -18.13
CA ARG A 129 -4.50 -6.83 -18.02
C ARG A 129 -3.57 -7.19 -16.86
N GLY A 130 -3.86 -8.30 -16.19
CA GLY A 130 -2.94 -8.98 -15.26
C GLY A 130 -1.96 -9.94 -15.93
N ASP A 131 -1.75 -9.84 -17.24
CA ASP A 131 -0.80 -10.69 -17.95
C ASP A 131 0.63 -10.12 -17.84
N ILE A 132 1.47 -10.80 -17.06
CA ILE A 132 2.89 -10.46 -16.88
C ILE A 132 3.83 -11.47 -17.57
N SER A 133 3.32 -12.26 -18.52
CA SER A 133 4.13 -13.27 -19.25
C SER A 133 5.31 -12.67 -20.02
N GLN A 134 5.21 -11.40 -20.46
CA GLN A 134 6.30 -10.61 -21.02
C GLN A 134 6.62 -9.39 -20.13
N GLY A 135 6.47 -9.54 -18.81
CA GLY A 135 6.68 -8.45 -17.85
C GLY A 135 5.72 -7.28 -18.10
N PRO A 136 6.20 -6.01 -18.07
CA PRO A 136 5.35 -4.84 -18.26
C PRO A 136 4.76 -4.74 -19.68
N GLU A 137 5.35 -5.40 -20.68
CA GLU A 137 4.95 -5.32 -22.09
C GLU A 137 3.60 -5.98 -22.38
N SER A 138 3.24 -7.04 -21.65
CA SER A 138 1.99 -7.80 -21.85
C SER A 138 0.79 -7.24 -21.06
N THR A 139 1.00 -6.20 -20.25
CA THR A 139 -0.03 -5.66 -19.34
C THR A 139 -1.14 -4.85 -20.04
N GLY A 140 -0.95 -4.50 -21.32
CA GLY A 140 -1.88 -3.67 -22.08
C GLY A 140 -1.81 -2.19 -21.69
N PRO A 141 -2.76 -1.35 -22.14
CA PRO A 141 -2.78 0.09 -21.86
C PRO A 141 -3.10 0.39 -20.38
N ILE A 142 -2.96 1.66 -19.98
CA ILE A 142 -3.47 2.14 -18.68
C ILE A 142 -4.98 1.93 -18.63
N TRP A 143 -5.48 1.40 -17.52
CA TRP A 143 -6.91 1.22 -17.31
C TRP A 143 -7.63 2.59 -17.34
N GLU A 144 -8.59 2.73 -18.27
CA GLU A 144 -9.30 3.99 -18.58
C GLU A 144 -8.43 5.11 -19.18
N GLY A 145 -7.17 4.82 -19.55
CA GLY A 145 -6.24 5.78 -20.17
C GLY A 145 -5.67 6.83 -19.20
N LEU A 146 -4.83 7.73 -19.73
CA LEU A 146 -4.23 8.82 -18.95
C LEU A 146 -5.25 9.90 -18.54
N LYS A 147 -6.17 10.21 -19.46
CA LYS A 147 -7.26 11.17 -19.25
C LYS A 147 -8.57 10.53 -19.68
N THR A 148 -9.60 10.73 -18.87
CA THR A 148 -10.97 10.37 -19.25
C THR A 148 -11.45 11.28 -20.38
N GLN A 149 -12.56 10.91 -21.03
CA GLN A 149 -13.20 11.73 -22.07
C GLN A 149 -13.57 13.15 -21.58
N GLU A 150 -13.67 13.35 -20.27
CA GLU A 150 -13.94 14.64 -19.61
C GLU A 150 -12.67 15.40 -19.19
N GLY A 151 -11.47 14.92 -19.54
CA GLY A 151 -10.20 15.57 -19.18
C GLY A 151 -9.72 15.37 -17.75
N LYS A 152 -10.42 14.56 -16.94
CA LYS A 152 -9.97 14.15 -15.59
C LYS A 152 -8.88 13.07 -15.70
N LEU A 153 -8.04 12.95 -14.68
CA LEU A 153 -7.05 11.88 -14.61
C LEU A 153 -7.76 10.52 -14.62
N GLY A 154 -7.30 9.59 -15.47
CA GLY A 154 -7.87 8.24 -15.54
C GLY A 154 -7.69 7.48 -14.23
N ARG A 155 -8.64 6.58 -13.92
CA ARG A 155 -8.63 5.82 -12.66
C ARG A 155 -7.41 4.89 -12.55
N GLY A 156 -6.86 4.46 -13.68
CA GLY A 156 -5.61 3.70 -13.71
C GLY A 156 -4.37 4.50 -13.28
N VAL A 157 -4.43 5.81 -13.05
CA VAL A 157 -3.26 6.59 -12.64
C VAL A 157 -3.24 6.74 -11.11
N PHE A 158 -2.34 6.02 -10.45
CA PHE A 158 -2.22 6.00 -8.98
C PHE A 158 -1.36 7.13 -8.42
N GLY A 159 -0.45 7.70 -9.21
CA GLY A 159 0.37 8.84 -8.78
C GLY A 159 1.86 8.57 -8.88
N THR A 160 2.64 9.36 -8.15
CA THR A 160 4.11 9.34 -8.18
C THR A 160 4.71 8.88 -6.87
N VAL A 161 5.87 8.26 -6.95
CA VAL A 161 6.72 7.92 -5.81
C VAL A 161 8.14 8.39 -6.11
N GLU A 162 8.74 9.08 -5.14
CA GLU A 162 10.12 9.54 -5.22
C GLU A 162 11.03 8.50 -4.59
N VAL A 163 12.02 8.03 -5.36
CA VAL A 163 13.05 7.11 -4.88
C VAL A 163 14.29 7.93 -4.54
N GLY A 164 14.67 7.90 -3.26
CA GLY A 164 15.84 8.61 -2.76
C GLY A 164 17.17 7.96 -3.15
N LYS A 165 18.29 8.58 -2.75
CA LYS A 165 19.66 8.08 -3.04
C LYS A 165 19.93 6.66 -2.51
N GLY A 166 19.22 6.25 -1.44
CA GLY A 166 19.29 4.89 -0.89
C GLY A 166 18.49 3.84 -1.67
N GLY A 167 17.85 4.22 -2.78
CA GLY A 167 17.01 3.35 -3.59
C GLY A 167 15.68 2.97 -2.93
N VAL A 168 15.27 3.70 -1.89
CA VAL A 168 14.01 3.48 -1.18
C VAL A 168 13.07 4.63 -1.48
N GLY A 169 11.79 4.31 -1.69
CA GLY A 169 10.72 5.27 -1.85
C GLY A 169 9.42 4.68 -1.32
N SER A 170 8.64 5.48 -0.60
CA SER A 170 7.32 5.08 -0.13
C SER A 170 6.33 6.23 -0.31
N VAL A 171 5.08 5.88 -0.60
CA VAL A 171 4.01 6.86 -0.73
C VAL A 171 2.68 6.21 -0.33
N PHE A 172 1.86 6.98 0.37
CA PHE A 172 0.48 6.62 0.67
C PHE A 172 -0.45 7.50 -0.14
N LEU A 173 -1.40 6.88 -0.84
CA LEU A 173 -2.28 7.53 -1.80
C LEU A 173 -3.73 7.10 -1.52
N ASP A 174 -4.68 8.02 -1.64
CA ASP A 174 -6.11 7.71 -1.70
C ASP A 174 -6.61 7.75 -3.14
N ARG A 175 -7.45 6.77 -3.51
CA ARG A 175 -8.00 6.64 -4.87
C ARG A 175 -9.49 6.37 -4.82
N PRO A 176 -10.29 7.03 -5.70
CA PRO A 176 -11.73 6.84 -5.76
C PRO A 176 -12.10 5.56 -6.52
N ILE A 177 -11.66 4.40 -6.00
CA ILE A 177 -11.70 3.11 -6.69
C ILE A 177 -12.06 2.02 -5.68
N GLN A 178 -12.84 1.03 -6.12
CA GLN A 178 -13.17 -0.14 -5.31
C GLN A 178 -12.21 -1.29 -5.63
N ILE A 179 -11.90 -2.11 -4.62
CA ILE A 179 -10.91 -3.19 -4.76
C ILE A 179 -11.31 -4.18 -5.85
N TRP A 180 -12.59 -4.53 -5.94
CA TRP A 180 -13.08 -5.53 -6.90
C TRP A 180 -12.82 -5.15 -8.36
N GLU A 181 -12.73 -3.85 -8.66
CA GLU A 181 -12.47 -3.33 -10.01
C GLU A 181 -11.01 -3.57 -10.46
N MET A 182 -10.12 -3.75 -9.48
CA MET A 182 -8.68 -3.85 -9.68
C MET A 182 -8.16 -5.29 -9.62
N ILE A 183 -8.87 -6.19 -8.93
CA ILE A 183 -8.45 -7.60 -8.81
C ILE A 183 -8.25 -8.22 -10.20
N GLY A 184 -7.11 -8.87 -10.40
CA GLY A 184 -6.76 -9.54 -11.66
C GLY A 184 -6.17 -8.62 -12.72
N ARG A 185 -6.08 -7.31 -12.46
CA ARG A 185 -5.28 -6.36 -13.25
C ARG A 185 -3.82 -6.38 -12.79
N SER A 186 -2.97 -5.57 -13.40
CA SER A 186 -1.59 -5.38 -12.95
C SER A 186 -1.30 -3.92 -12.58
N ILE A 187 -0.29 -3.71 -11.75
CA ILE A 187 0.32 -2.41 -11.52
C ILE A 187 1.69 -2.41 -12.20
N VAL A 188 1.99 -1.34 -12.92
CA VAL A 188 3.33 -1.03 -13.42
C VAL A 188 3.84 0.23 -12.71
N VAL A 189 5.07 0.15 -12.20
CA VAL A 189 5.80 1.29 -11.67
C VAL A 189 7.03 1.54 -12.53
N ALA A 190 7.08 2.70 -13.18
CA ALA A 190 8.15 3.05 -14.12
C ALA A 190 8.40 4.56 -14.15
N ARG A 191 9.54 4.99 -14.70
CA ARG A 191 9.85 6.43 -14.90
C ARG A 191 8.96 7.11 -15.94
N GLN A 192 8.39 6.34 -16.87
CA GLN A 192 7.42 6.82 -17.85
C GLN A 192 6.00 6.36 -17.44
N GLN A 193 5.00 7.24 -17.59
CA GLN A 193 3.61 6.92 -17.27
C GLN A 193 2.96 6.02 -18.32
N ASP A 194 3.20 6.34 -19.59
CA ASP A 194 2.65 5.62 -20.72
C ASP A 194 3.70 5.54 -21.83
N GLY A 195 3.59 4.50 -22.66
CA GLY A 195 4.56 4.21 -23.70
C GLY A 195 5.00 2.75 -23.73
N LYS A 196 6.00 2.47 -24.56
CA LYS A 196 6.54 1.11 -24.72
C LYS A 196 7.52 0.82 -23.58
N PHE A 197 7.16 -0.11 -22.71
CA PHE A 197 8.07 -0.61 -21.68
C PHE A 197 9.09 -1.58 -22.29
N ASP A 198 10.23 -1.71 -21.63
CA ASP A 198 11.23 -2.75 -21.89
C ASP A 198 11.25 -3.70 -20.69
N LYS A 199 10.95 -4.98 -20.93
CA LYS A 199 10.98 -6.00 -19.87
C LYS A 199 12.36 -6.18 -19.24
N ASN A 200 13.43 -5.74 -19.90
CA ASN A 200 14.80 -5.83 -19.40
C ASN A 200 15.21 -4.62 -18.56
N ASP A 201 14.37 -3.59 -18.45
CA ASP A 201 14.61 -2.46 -17.57
C ASP A 201 14.56 -2.91 -16.09
N ALA A 202 15.69 -2.76 -15.40
CA ALA A 202 15.85 -3.11 -14.00
C ALA A 202 15.01 -2.24 -13.06
N ASP A 203 14.65 -1.03 -13.52
CA ASP A 203 13.92 -0.03 -12.76
C ASP A 203 12.41 -0.01 -13.08
N THR A 204 11.96 -0.82 -14.03
CA THR A 204 10.52 -1.02 -14.28
C THR A 204 10.02 -2.23 -13.51
N LEU A 205 9.03 -1.99 -12.65
CA LEU A 205 8.42 -3.02 -11.82
C LEU A 205 7.00 -3.31 -12.29
N VAL A 206 6.60 -4.56 -12.20
CA VAL A 206 5.25 -5.02 -12.54
C VAL A 206 4.77 -6.06 -11.54
N GLY A 207 3.46 -6.12 -11.30
CA GLY A 207 2.86 -7.16 -10.48
C GLY A 207 1.36 -7.29 -10.75
N VAL A 208 0.80 -8.47 -10.46
CA VAL A 208 -0.65 -8.70 -10.54
C VAL A 208 -1.30 -8.28 -9.22
N ILE A 209 -2.45 -7.64 -9.31
CA ILE A 209 -3.28 -7.26 -8.15
C ILE A 209 -4.05 -8.51 -7.71
N ALA A 210 -3.64 -9.06 -6.57
CA ALA A 210 -4.24 -10.22 -5.95
C ALA A 210 -5.14 -9.83 -4.78
N ARG A 211 -6.14 -10.67 -4.48
CA ARG A 211 -6.95 -10.50 -3.27
C ARG A 211 -6.05 -10.68 -2.05
N SER A 212 -6.26 -9.83 -1.06
CA SER A 212 -5.67 -10.00 0.27
C SER A 212 -6.78 -10.22 1.28
N ALA A 213 -6.48 -10.95 2.34
CA ALA A 213 -7.35 -11.02 3.50
C ALA A 213 -7.49 -9.63 4.14
N GLY A 214 -8.71 -9.25 4.52
CA GLY A 214 -8.95 -8.08 5.37
C GLY A 214 -8.53 -8.31 6.82
N VAL A 215 -8.66 -7.27 7.66
CA VAL A 215 -8.28 -7.25 9.11
C VAL A 215 -8.64 -8.54 9.85
N TRP A 216 -9.80 -9.11 9.55
CA TRP A 216 -10.42 -10.24 10.26
C TRP A 216 -10.43 -11.55 9.48
N ASP A 217 -10.01 -11.53 8.21
CA ASP A 217 -10.00 -12.74 7.37
C ASP A 217 -8.72 -13.57 7.53
N ASN A 218 -7.67 -13.02 8.18
CA ASN A 218 -6.40 -13.73 8.35
C ASN A 218 -5.70 -13.39 9.68
N ASN A 219 -5.93 -14.23 10.69
CA ASN A 219 -5.25 -14.21 12.00
C ASN A 219 -3.89 -14.92 11.98
N LYS A 220 -3.17 -14.95 10.85
CA LYS A 220 -1.81 -15.51 10.81
C LYS A 220 -0.86 -14.61 11.60
N THR A 221 -0.65 -14.95 12.86
CA THR A 221 0.42 -14.40 13.71
C THR A 221 1.78 -14.97 13.31
N VAL A 222 1.78 -16.18 12.72
CA VAL A 222 2.95 -16.94 12.27
C VAL A 222 2.77 -17.29 10.80
N CYS A 223 3.79 -17.02 9.97
CA CYS A 223 3.80 -17.41 8.58
C CYS A 223 4.15 -18.90 8.45
N SER A 224 3.27 -19.71 7.84
CA SER A 224 3.48 -21.16 7.70
C SER A 224 4.72 -21.51 6.85
N CYS A 225 5.21 -20.59 6.02
CA CYS A 225 6.38 -20.81 5.18
C CYS A 225 7.71 -20.62 5.94
N SER A 226 7.73 -19.79 6.99
CA SER A 226 8.96 -19.44 7.72
C SER A 226 8.92 -19.86 9.20
N GLY A 227 7.73 -20.11 9.75
CA GLY A 227 7.53 -20.33 11.18
C GLY A 227 7.75 -19.07 12.05
N LYS A 228 8.02 -17.92 11.43
CA LYS A 228 8.30 -16.65 12.10
C LYS A 228 7.03 -15.84 12.32
N THR A 229 7.03 -15.01 13.36
CA THR A 229 5.93 -14.06 13.56
C THR A 229 5.99 -12.94 12.53
N VAL A 230 4.85 -12.29 12.26
CA VAL A 230 4.79 -11.14 11.32
C VAL A 230 5.79 -10.03 11.71
N TRP A 231 6.05 -9.85 13.01
CA TRP A 231 7.03 -8.89 13.53
C TRP A 231 8.47 -9.32 13.23
N GLN A 232 8.80 -10.59 13.41
CA GLN A 232 10.11 -11.14 13.08
C GLN A 232 10.38 -11.11 11.58
N GLU A 233 9.37 -11.41 10.76
CA GLU A 233 9.50 -11.27 9.31
C GLU A 233 9.70 -9.81 8.91
N ARG A 234 9.01 -8.87 9.58
CA ARG A 234 9.18 -7.44 9.34
C ARG A 234 10.56 -6.96 9.76
N GLU A 235 11.06 -7.28 10.95
CA GLU A 235 12.43 -6.95 11.36
C GLU A 235 13.46 -7.53 10.39
N GLU A 236 13.25 -8.76 9.92
CA GLU A 236 14.10 -9.36 8.90
C GLU A 236 13.98 -8.64 7.57
N GLN A 237 12.77 -8.22 7.16
CA GLN A 237 12.57 -7.45 5.95
C GLN A 237 13.14 -6.04 6.08
N VAL A 238 13.04 -5.37 7.22
CA VAL A 238 13.68 -4.08 7.54
C VAL A 238 15.20 -4.23 7.56
N GLY A 239 15.73 -5.32 8.14
CA GLY A 239 17.15 -5.65 8.11
C GLY A 239 17.65 -5.96 6.69
N ARG A 240 16.79 -6.56 5.86
CA ARG A 240 16.96 -6.70 4.41
C ARG A 240 16.55 -5.44 3.65
N GLY A 241 16.20 -4.36 4.34
CA GLY A 241 15.76 -3.02 3.89
C GLY A 241 14.51 -2.94 3.02
N MET A 242 13.68 -3.97 2.93
CA MET A 242 12.44 -4.00 2.14
C MET A 242 11.28 -3.19 2.73
N LEU A 243 11.44 -2.65 3.94
CA LEU A 243 10.51 -1.76 4.65
C LEU A 243 11.29 -0.63 5.32
#